data_AF-A0ABD0JF97-F1
#
_entry.id   AF-A0ABD0JF97-F1
#
_cell.length_a   1.000
_cell.length_b   1.000
_cell.length_c   1.000
_cell.angle_alpha   90.00
_cell.angle_beta   90.00
_cell.angle_gamma   90.00
#
_symmetry.space_group_name_H-M   'P 1'
#
loop_
_entity.id
_entity.type
_entity.pdbx_description
1 polymer ?
#
loop_
_entity_poly.entity_id
_entity_poly.type
_entity_poly.pdbx_seq_one_letter_code
_entity_poly.pdbx_strand_id
1 'polypeptide(L)'
;MALDVAHFLNMAQEQDIHLKSFAFLDAGKPHSLQLQHAYSDAVLDFHVEKMVCALCAFLNPQESVEKFHMSCGHFGGRHAIRVLQALPGRCITEMDVDVSLVPSAGMVTVPEFVSAVGKLKALQEIGLNFVSLGNPVLARLVTSSSALHTIRLGVDIRQWSHIVHMADEDQLVTEAGWRAATKRNGNFKVVMSIRALFNLSDFHLVLVPGMPLAELTVCISNEIVQSIDCLVDHVTDHYAAHL
;
A
#
# COMPACT_ATOMS: atom_id res chain seq x y z
N MET A 1 -10.01 25.78 -5.92
CA MET A 1 -8.91 25.95 -6.89
C MET A 1 -8.42 24.55 -7.29
N ALA A 2 -9.27 23.79 -7.99
CA ALA A 2 -9.02 22.39 -8.38
C ALA A 2 -8.75 22.24 -9.89
N LEU A 3 -8.43 23.35 -10.54
CA LEU A 3 -7.79 23.40 -11.85
C LEU A 3 -6.30 23.60 -11.59
N ASP A 4 -5.50 22.53 -11.64
CA ASP A 4 -4.18 22.60 -12.33
C ASP A 4 -3.45 21.25 -12.46
N VAL A 5 -3.83 20.17 -11.75
CA VAL A 5 -3.03 18.93 -11.81
C VAL A 5 -3.08 18.27 -13.19
N ALA A 6 -4.26 18.15 -13.80
CA ALA A 6 -4.39 17.59 -15.15
C ALA A 6 -3.73 18.49 -16.22
N HIS A 7 -3.78 19.81 -16.04
CA HIS A 7 -3.14 20.75 -16.95
C HIS A 7 -1.61 20.68 -16.84
N PHE A 8 -1.09 20.68 -15.61
CA PHE A 8 0.33 20.45 -15.33
C PHE A 8 0.83 19.13 -15.90
N LEU A 9 0.10 18.02 -15.73
CA LEU A 9 0.50 16.72 -16.28
C LEU A 9 0.54 16.72 -17.82
N ASN A 10 -0.43 17.37 -18.46
CA ASN A 10 -0.43 17.54 -19.91
C ASN A 10 0.74 18.42 -20.38
N MET A 11 1.02 19.52 -19.68
CA MET A 11 2.17 20.38 -19.97
C MET A 11 3.50 19.65 -19.78
N ALA A 12 3.64 18.87 -18.71
CA ALA A 12 4.83 18.06 -18.44
C ALA A 12 5.05 17.02 -19.54
N GLN A 13 3.97 16.46 -20.10
CA GLN A 13 4.03 15.59 -21.27
C GLN A 13 4.46 16.33 -22.53
N GLU A 14 3.91 17.52 -22.80
CA GLU A 14 4.30 18.36 -23.95
C GLU A 14 5.76 18.80 -23.89
N GLN A 15 6.31 18.93 -22.68
CA GLN A 15 7.70 19.33 -22.42
C GLN A 15 8.68 18.14 -22.35
N ASP A 16 8.24 16.92 -22.63
CA ASP A 16 9.06 15.69 -22.63
C ASP A 16 9.84 15.49 -21.31
N ILE A 17 9.18 15.74 -20.18
CA ILE A 17 9.79 15.58 -18.87
C ILE A 17 9.92 14.08 -18.56
N HIS A 18 11.17 13.64 -18.35
CA HIS A 18 11.48 12.28 -17.87
C HIS A 18 11.70 12.25 -16.36
N LEU A 19 10.94 11.40 -15.67
CA LEU A 19 11.05 11.24 -14.22
C LEU A 19 11.79 9.95 -13.85
N LYS A 20 12.58 10.01 -12.78
CA LYS A 20 13.13 8.83 -12.09
C LYS A 20 12.25 8.37 -10.92
N SER A 21 11.58 9.31 -10.27
CA SER A 21 10.68 9.06 -9.14
C SER A 21 9.41 9.89 -9.31
N PHE A 22 8.27 9.27 -9.02
CA PHE A 22 6.97 9.92 -9.05
C PHE A 22 6.21 9.58 -7.77
N ALA A 23 5.64 10.60 -7.13
CA ALA A 23 4.80 10.44 -5.95
C ALA A 23 3.49 11.21 -6.15
N PHE A 24 2.38 10.48 -6.09
CA PHE A 24 1.05 11.05 -6.01
C PHE A 24 0.53 10.91 -4.57
N LEU A 25 0.55 12.02 -3.85
CA LEU A 25 0.15 12.11 -2.45
C LEU A 25 -1.21 12.81 -2.36
N ASP A 26 -2.19 12.12 -1.79
CA ASP A 26 -3.43 12.75 -1.39
C ASP A 26 -3.13 13.68 -0.21
N ALA A 27 -3.23 14.99 -0.44
CA ALA A 27 -3.13 15.96 0.64
C ALA A 27 -4.40 15.80 1.48
N GLY A 28 -4.36 14.91 2.47
CA GLY A 28 -5.50 14.55 3.30
C GLY A 28 -6.32 15.77 3.72
N LYS A 29 -7.65 15.58 3.82
CA LYS A 29 -8.68 16.61 4.04
C LYS A 29 -8.11 17.98 4.48
N PRO A 30 -8.28 19.07 3.69
CA PRO A 30 -8.26 20.37 4.31
C PRO A 30 -9.32 20.35 5.43
N HIS A 31 -8.95 20.83 6.63
CA HIS A 31 -9.82 20.90 7.81
C HIS A 31 -11.12 21.73 7.62
N SER A 32 -11.49 22.10 6.39
CA SER A 32 -12.74 22.73 6.05
C SER A 32 -13.82 21.69 5.75
N LEU A 33 -14.53 21.26 6.79
CA LEU A 33 -15.88 20.65 6.74
C LEU A 33 -16.93 21.51 5.98
N GLN A 34 -16.53 22.63 5.36
CA GLN A 34 -17.42 23.58 4.68
C GLN A 34 -17.46 23.43 3.15
N LEU A 35 -16.56 22.65 2.52
CA LEU A 35 -16.53 22.48 1.06
C LEU A 35 -17.30 21.24 0.55
N GLN A 36 -17.70 20.32 1.42
CA GLN A 36 -18.49 19.13 1.05
C GLN A 36 -19.94 19.44 0.64
N HIS A 37 -20.42 20.68 0.85
CA HIS A 37 -21.79 21.07 0.46
C HIS A 37 -21.89 21.76 -0.90
N ALA A 38 -20.80 21.94 -1.65
CA ALA A 38 -20.80 22.75 -2.88
C ALA A 38 -20.67 21.97 -4.20
N TYR A 39 -20.37 20.67 -4.17
CA TYR A 39 -20.21 19.86 -5.39
C TYR A 39 -21.04 18.58 -5.26
N SER A 40 -21.86 18.29 -6.28
CA SER A 40 -22.51 16.98 -6.36
C SER A 40 -21.46 15.90 -6.63
N ASP A 41 -21.69 14.70 -6.11
CA ASP A 41 -20.80 13.53 -6.30
C ASP A 41 -20.45 13.31 -7.78
N ALA A 42 -21.40 13.57 -8.69
CA ALA A 42 -21.19 13.47 -10.14
C ALA A 42 -20.13 14.45 -10.70
N VAL A 43 -20.00 15.65 -10.13
CA VAL A 43 -18.99 16.62 -10.56
C VAL A 43 -17.61 16.24 -10.02
N LEU A 44 -17.55 15.70 -8.80
CA LEU A 44 -16.32 15.19 -8.23
C LEU A 44 -15.79 13.99 -9.04
N ASP A 45 -16.65 13.03 -9.36
CA ASP A 45 -16.32 11.87 -10.19
C ASP A 45 -15.79 12.27 -11.57
N PHE A 46 -16.40 13.28 -12.21
CA PHE A 46 -15.95 13.80 -13.50
C PHE A 46 -14.53 14.40 -13.43
N HIS A 47 -14.20 15.14 -12.37
CA HIS A 47 -12.88 15.71 -12.19
C HIS A 47 -11.82 14.65 -11.88
N VAL A 48 -12.16 13.68 -11.04
CA VAL A 48 -11.30 12.51 -10.74
C VAL A 48 -11.00 11.75 -12.03
N GLU A 49 -12.01 11.44 -12.84
CA GLU A 49 -11.83 10.73 -14.10
C GLU A 49 -10.91 11.46 -15.07
N LYS A 50 -11.07 12.79 -15.22
CA LYS A 50 -10.19 13.60 -16.07
C LYS A 50 -8.75 13.58 -15.59
N MET A 51 -8.54 13.70 -14.29
CA MET A 51 -7.19 13.68 -13.73
C MET A 51 -6.54 12.31 -13.88
N VAL A 52 -7.28 11.23 -13.64
CA VAL A 52 -6.79 9.85 -13.83
C VAL A 52 -6.43 9.62 -15.29
N CYS A 53 -7.24 10.08 -16.24
CA CYS A 53 -6.91 9.99 -17.66
C CYS A 53 -5.61 10.73 -18.00
N ALA A 54 -5.43 11.96 -17.52
CA ALA A 54 -4.21 12.73 -17.74
C ALA A 54 -2.98 12.07 -17.10
N LEU A 55 -3.12 11.54 -15.88
CA LEU A 55 -2.07 10.81 -15.18
C LEU A 55 -1.67 9.54 -15.95
N CYS A 56 -2.63 8.76 -16.43
CA CYS A 56 -2.33 7.58 -17.25
C CYS A 56 -1.61 7.95 -18.55
N ALA A 57 -2.04 9.01 -19.23
CA ALA A 57 -1.40 9.49 -20.46
C ALA A 57 0.05 9.95 -20.20
N PHE A 58 0.27 10.65 -19.09
CA PHE A 58 1.59 11.10 -18.66
C PHE A 58 2.52 9.94 -18.29
N LEU A 59 2.02 8.94 -17.54
CA LEU A 59 2.84 7.81 -17.06
C LEU A 59 3.20 6.79 -18.15
N ASN A 60 2.31 6.56 -19.12
CA ASN A 60 2.49 5.53 -20.14
C ASN A 60 3.82 5.61 -20.92
N PRO A 61 4.31 6.79 -21.37
CA PRO A 61 5.61 6.90 -22.03
C PRO A 61 6.82 6.93 -21.08
N GLN A 62 6.63 6.91 -19.75
CA GLN A 62 7.70 7.16 -18.77
C GLN A 62 8.55 5.90 -18.51
N GLU A 63 9.35 5.49 -19.49
CA GLU A 63 10.17 4.27 -19.39
C GLU A 63 11.27 4.35 -18.31
N SER A 64 11.63 5.54 -17.84
CA SER A 64 12.72 5.79 -16.87
C SER A 64 12.30 5.75 -15.40
N VAL A 65 11.00 5.62 -15.10
CA VAL A 65 10.54 5.68 -13.71
C VAL A 65 10.98 4.42 -12.98
N GLU A 66 11.75 4.61 -11.92
CA GLU A 66 12.27 3.55 -11.04
C GLU A 66 11.44 3.43 -9.77
N LYS A 67 10.94 4.55 -9.26
CA LYS A 67 10.18 4.62 -8.01
C LYS A 67 8.81 5.22 -8.22
N PHE A 68 7.76 4.51 -7.78
CA PHE A 68 6.38 4.95 -7.91
C PHE A 68 5.64 4.90 -6.58
N HIS A 69 5.17 6.04 -6.09
CA HIS A 69 4.35 6.11 -4.88
C HIS A 69 2.96 6.64 -5.22
N MET A 70 1.92 5.95 -4.75
CA MET A 70 0.54 6.34 -4.96
C MET A 70 -0.31 6.08 -3.72
N SER A 71 -0.89 7.14 -3.18
CA SER A 71 -1.93 7.05 -2.14
C SER A 71 -3.30 7.32 -2.76
N CYS A 72 -4.24 6.39 -2.59
CA CYS A 72 -5.53 6.39 -3.28
C CYS A 72 -6.74 6.64 -2.36
N GLY A 73 -6.53 7.27 -1.20
CA GLY A 73 -7.58 7.51 -0.20
C GLY A 73 -8.89 8.09 -0.76
N HIS A 74 -8.83 8.90 -1.82
CA HIS A 74 -10.00 9.50 -2.46
C HIS A 74 -10.23 9.11 -3.93
N PHE A 75 -9.36 8.29 -4.53
CA PHE A 75 -9.42 7.93 -5.96
C PHE A 75 -10.33 6.75 -6.28
N GLY A 76 -10.69 5.95 -5.27
CA GLY A 76 -11.42 4.70 -5.48
C GLY A 76 -10.55 3.62 -6.15
N GLY A 77 -10.89 2.35 -5.91
CA GLY A 77 -10.04 1.23 -6.32
C GLY A 77 -9.86 1.12 -7.84
N ARG A 78 -10.94 1.32 -8.60
CA ARG A 78 -10.93 1.21 -10.06
C ARG A 78 -9.92 2.17 -10.73
N HIS A 79 -9.82 3.40 -10.23
CA HIS A 79 -8.89 4.37 -10.79
C HIS A 79 -7.44 4.05 -10.41
N ALA A 80 -7.19 3.58 -9.19
CA ALA A 80 -5.88 3.09 -8.77
C ALA A 80 -5.36 1.99 -9.71
N ILE A 81 -6.20 1.01 -10.04
CA ILE A 81 -5.85 -0.05 -11.00
C ILE A 81 -5.54 0.50 -12.38
N ARG A 82 -6.32 1.46 -12.88
CA ARG A 82 -6.06 2.10 -14.18
C ARG A 82 -4.70 2.80 -14.21
N VAL A 83 -4.33 3.49 -13.13
CA VAL A 83 -3.02 4.14 -13.01
C VAL A 83 -1.91 3.09 -12.99
N LEU A 84 -2.04 2.04 -12.18
CA LEU A 84 -1.06 0.94 -12.15
C LEU A 84 -0.92 0.26 -13.52
N GLN A 85 -2.04 0.08 -14.25
CA GLN A 85 -2.07 -0.47 -15.60
C GLN A 85 -1.43 0.45 -16.65
N ALA A 86 -1.38 1.77 -16.42
CA ALA A 86 -0.69 2.70 -17.31
C ALA A 86 0.83 2.73 -17.13
N LEU A 87 1.38 2.20 -16.02
CA LEU A 87 2.83 2.19 -15.80
C LEU A 87 3.56 1.30 -16.84
N PRO A 88 4.63 1.78 -17.50
CA PRO A 88 5.34 1.03 -18.54
C PRO A 88 6.10 -0.20 -17.99
N GLY A 89 6.38 -0.22 -16.69
CA GLY A 89 6.72 -1.42 -15.93
C GLY A 89 8.11 -2.02 -16.12
N ARG A 90 8.94 -1.45 -17.00
CA ARG A 90 10.29 -1.96 -17.29
C ARG A 90 11.32 -1.63 -16.21
N CYS A 91 11.29 -0.41 -15.68
CA CYS A 91 12.33 0.10 -14.77
C CYS A 91 11.86 0.25 -13.32
N ILE A 92 10.57 0.05 -13.02
CA ILE A 92 10.04 0.23 -11.67
C ILE A 92 10.60 -0.86 -10.75
N THR A 93 11.47 -0.47 -9.84
CA THR A 93 12.09 -1.32 -8.81
C THR A 93 11.43 -1.13 -7.45
N GLU A 94 10.83 0.03 -7.21
CA GLU A 94 10.19 0.37 -5.95
C GLU A 94 8.78 0.93 -6.18
N MET A 95 7.82 0.39 -5.45
CA MET A 95 6.43 0.82 -5.50
C MET A 95 5.86 0.97 -4.10
N ASP A 96 5.08 2.02 -3.83
CA ASP A 96 4.24 2.11 -2.65
C ASP A 96 2.80 2.40 -3.08
N VAL A 97 1.87 1.58 -2.61
CA VAL A 97 0.45 1.69 -2.96
C VAL A 97 -0.39 1.62 -1.69
N ASP A 98 -0.93 2.76 -1.30
CA ASP A 98 -1.90 2.85 -0.22
C ASP A 98 -3.32 2.81 -0.83
N VAL A 99 -3.72 1.60 -1.22
CA VAL A 99 -5.05 1.28 -1.75
C VAL A 99 -5.69 0.30 -0.79
N SER A 100 -6.89 0.62 -0.31
CA SER A 100 -7.69 -0.33 0.47
C SER A 100 -8.17 -1.47 -0.43
N LEU A 101 -7.68 -2.69 -0.18
CA LEU A 101 -8.09 -3.92 -0.86
C LEU A 101 -9.20 -4.64 -0.08
N VAL A 102 -10.42 -4.09 0.01
CA VAL A 102 -11.57 -4.76 0.66
C VAL A 102 -12.59 -5.18 -0.40
N PRO A 103 -13.18 -6.38 -0.39
CA PRO A 103 -14.22 -6.75 -1.34
C PRO A 103 -15.56 -6.11 -0.95
N SER A 104 -15.73 -4.83 -1.25
CA SER A 104 -17.03 -4.16 -1.27
C SER A 104 -17.17 -3.35 -2.55
N ALA A 105 -18.41 -3.06 -2.95
CA ALA A 105 -18.70 -2.40 -4.23
C ALA A 105 -17.92 -1.07 -4.35
N GLY A 106 -16.97 -1.01 -5.30
CA GLY A 106 -16.11 0.16 -5.53
C GLY A 106 -14.61 -0.03 -5.20
N MET A 107 -14.23 -1.20 -4.68
CA MET A 107 -12.85 -1.50 -4.29
C MET A 107 -12.11 -2.40 -5.30
N VAL A 108 -10.78 -2.44 -5.18
CA VAL A 108 -9.92 -3.26 -6.04
C VAL A 108 -10.03 -4.73 -5.69
N THR A 109 -10.24 -5.59 -6.69
CA THR A 109 -10.14 -7.03 -6.47
C THR A 109 -8.68 -7.48 -6.44
N VAL A 110 -8.36 -8.46 -5.58
CA VAL A 110 -7.02 -9.06 -5.51
C VAL A 110 -6.47 -9.50 -6.88
N PRO A 111 -7.26 -10.16 -7.76
CA PRO A 111 -6.76 -10.53 -9.08
C PRO A 111 -6.36 -9.35 -9.96
N GLU A 112 -7.11 -8.25 -9.94
CA GLU A 112 -6.81 -7.04 -10.72
C GLU A 112 -5.54 -6.36 -10.23
N PHE A 113 -5.38 -6.25 -8.90
CA PHE A 113 -4.17 -5.70 -8.29
C PHE A 113 -2.93 -6.50 -8.66
N VAL A 114 -2.98 -7.82 -8.45
CA VAL A 114 -1.87 -8.72 -8.78
C VAL A 114 -1.56 -8.66 -10.27
N SER A 115 -2.57 -8.61 -11.13
CA SER A 115 -2.35 -8.52 -12.58
C SER A 115 -1.63 -7.22 -12.95
N ALA A 116 -2.05 -6.09 -12.37
CA ALA A 116 -1.45 -4.79 -12.62
C ALA A 116 -0.01 -4.68 -12.08
N VAL A 117 0.29 -5.29 -10.93
CA VAL A 117 1.64 -5.34 -10.36
C VAL A 117 2.51 -6.38 -11.07
N GLY A 118 1.94 -7.50 -11.51
CA GLY A 118 2.67 -8.64 -12.09
C GLY A 118 3.38 -8.34 -13.41
N LYS A 119 3.04 -7.24 -14.11
CA LYS A 119 3.79 -6.77 -15.28
C LYS A 119 5.09 -6.05 -14.94
N LEU A 120 5.26 -5.61 -13.69
CA LEU A 120 6.42 -4.87 -13.19
C LEU A 120 7.55 -5.86 -12.87
N LYS A 121 8.21 -6.38 -13.91
CA LYS A 121 9.17 -7.49 -13.75
C LYS A 121 10.43 -7.12 -12.99
N ALA A 122 10.79 -5.84 -12.96
CA ALA A 122 11.93 -5.32 -12.20
C ALA A 122 11.59 -4.98 -10.74
N LEU A 123 10.32 -5.11 -10.33
CA LEU A 123 9.88 -4.70 -9.01
C LEU A 123 10.56 -5.54 -7.92
N GLN A 124 11.30 -4.86 -7.06
CA GLN A 124 12.09 -5.43 -5.96
C GLN A 124 11.42 -5.17 -4.61
N GLU A 125 10.77 -4.01 -4.48
CA GLU A 125 10.13 -3.58 -3.25
C GLU A 125 8.70 -3.08 -3.50
N ILE A 126 7.74 -3.56 -2.70
CA ILE A 126 6.37 -3.05 -2.70
C ILE A 126 5.93 -2.68 -1.29
N GLY A 127 5.44 -1.47 -1.11
CA GLY A 127 4.81 -1.02 0.11
C GLY A 127 3.29 -1.05 0.01
N LEU A 128 2.67 -1.57 1.06
CA LEU A 128 1.23 -1.80 1.19
C LEU A 128 0.76 -1.41 2.59
N ASN A 129 -0.52 -1.05 2.69
CA ASN A 129 -1.19 -1.06 3.99
C ASN A 129 -1.43 -2.51 4.43
N PHE A 130 -1.17 -2.83 5.70
CA PHE A 130 -1.34 -4.18 6.25
C PHE A 130 -2.74 -4.74 6.03
N VAL A 131 -3.79 -3.91 6.14
CA VAL A 131 -5.19 -4.33 5.93
C VAL A 131 -5.48 -4.82 4.51
N SER A 132 -4.57 -4.52 3.58
CA SER A 132 -4.68 -4.90 2.18
C SER A 132 -3.90 -6.17 1.84
N LEU A 133 -3.14 -6.71 2.80
CA LEU A 133 -2.39 -7.93 2.61
C LEU A 133 -3.17 -9.13 3.17
N GLY A 134 -3.53 -10.06 2.29
CA GLY A 134 -4.06 -11.37 2.66
C GLY A 134 -3.31 -12.53 2.02
N ASN A 135 -3.55 -13.75 2.49
CA ASN A 135 -2.94 -14.97 1.95
C ASN A 135 -3.00 -15.06 0.41
N PRO A 136 -4.13 -14.74 -0.27
CA PRO A 136 -4.20 -14.76 -1.74
C PRO A 136 -3.30 -13.72 -2.41
N VAL A 137 -3.19 -12.52 -1.82
CA VAL A 137 -2.32 -11.44 -2.31
C VAL A 137 -0.85 -11.87 -2.13
N LEU A 138 -0.48 -12.29 -0.92
CA LEU A 138 0.86 -12.73 -0.57
C LEU A 138 1.33 -13.87 -1.49
N ALA A 139 0.50 -14.90 -1.68
CA ALA A 139 0.81 -16.05 -2.51
C ALA A 139 1.04 -15.70 -4.00
N ARG A 140 0.44 -14.60 -4.46
CA ARG A 140 0.53 -14.16 -5.85
C ARG A 140 1.63 -13.12 -6.08
N LEU A 141 1.93 -12.29 -5.09
CA LEU A 141 3.06 -11.35 -5.13
C LEU A 141 4.39 -12.09 -4.97
N VAL A 142 4.46 -13.04 -4.04
CA VAL A 142 5.68 -13.78 -3.75
C VAL A 142 5.71 -15.07 -4.56
N THR A 143 6.32 -14.98 -5.74
CA THR A 143 6.59 -16.14 -6.60
C THR A 143 8.09 -16.35 -6.75
N SER A 144 8.52 -17.60 -6.99
CA SER A 144 9.94 -17.95 -7.16
C SER A 144 10.63 -17.25 -8.33
N SER A 145 9.86 -16.75 -9.31
CA SER A 145 10.35 -16.02 -10.48
C SER A 145 10.24 -14.50 -10.37
N SER A 146 9.78 -13.98 -9.23
CA SER A 146 9.66 -12.53 -9.03
C SER A 146 11.00 -11.94 -8.57
N ALA A 147 11.34 -10.75 -9.07
CA ALA A 147 12.43 -9.94 -8.51
C ALA A 147 12.08 -9.37 -7.12
N LEU A 148 10.80 -9.48 -6.72
CA LEU A 148 10.27 -8.94 -5.48
C LEU A 148 10.87 -9.66 -4.29
N HIS A 149 11.69 -8.96 -3.51
CA HIS A 149 12.31 -9.49 -2.30
C HIS A 149 11.92 -8.70 -1.05
N THR A 150 11.36 -7.49 -1.16
CA THR A 150 10.92 -6.70 0.00
C THR A 150 9.43 -6.40 -0.10
N ILE A 151 8.65 -6.72 0.93
CA ILE A 151 7.33 -6.11 1.15
C ILE A 151 7.44 -5.16 2.35
N ARG A 152 7.06 -3.90 2.15
CA ARG A 152 6.93 -2.91 3.22
C ARG A 152 5.47 -2.85 3.68
N LEU A 153 5.24 -2.97 4.98
CA LEU A 153 3.90 -2.96 5.56
C LEU A 153 3.73 -1.76 6.47
N GLY A 154 2.80 -0.88 6.11
CA GLY A 154 2.32 0.19 6.97
C GLY A 154 1.11 -0.28 7.76
N VAL A 155 1.14 -0.12 9.08
CA VAL A 155 0.00 -0.33 9.97
C VAL A 155 -0.33 1.00 10.63
N ASP A 156 -1.51 1.54 10.33
CA ASP A 156 -1.95 2.83 10.84
C ASP A 156 -3.35 2.69 11.46
N ILE A 157 -3.44 2.89 12.77
CA ILE A 157 -4.70 2.75 13.52
C ILE A 157 -5.00 4.09 14.16
N ARG A 158 -5.38 5.04 13.31
CA ARG A 158 -5.75 6.39 13.72
C ARG A 158 -7.08 6.47 14.48
N GLN A 159 -7.93 5.43 14.48
CA GLN A 159 -9.18 5.39 15.26
C GLN A 159 -9.46 3.95 15.73
N TRP A 160 -9.82 3.82 17.00
CA TRP A 160 -9.95 2.62 17.86
C TRP A 160 -10.89 1.47 17.39
N SER A 161 -11.01 1.15 16.11
CA SER A 161 -12.03 0.16 15.66
C SER A 161 -11.76 -0.63 14.37
N HIS A 162 -10.58 -0.56 13.76
CA HIS A 162 -10.42 -1.08 12.38
C HIS A 162 -9.37 -2.17 12.15
N ILE A 163 -8.62 -2.63 13.15
CA ILE A 163 -7.73 -3.80 12.94
C ILE A 163 -8.55 -5.10 12.83
N VAL A 164 -9.73 -5.16 13.47
CA VAL A 164 -10.41 -6.44 13.75
C VAL A 164 -11.81 -6.56 13.14
N HIS A 165 -12.40 -5.49 12.61
CA HIS A 165 -13.68 -5.61 11.92
C HIS A 165 -13.51 -5.50 10.41
N MET A 166 -13.80 -6.61 9.73
CA MET A 166 -14.07 -6.79 8.30
C MET A 166 -13.00 -7.50 7.45
N ALA A 167 -12.28 -8.47 8.01
CA ALA A 167 -11.66 -9.51 7.20
C ALA A 167 -12.48 -10.79 7.38
N ASP A 168 -13.07 -11.28 6.28
CA ASP A 168 -13.24 -12.72 6.11
C ASP A 168 -11.98 -13.40 6.63
N GLU A 169 -12.07 -14.44 7.47
CA GLU A 169 -10.90 -15.15 8.00
C GLU A 169 -9.94 -15.59 6.86
N ASP A 170 -10.50 -15.82 5.67
CA ASP A 170 -9.79 -16.13 4.42
C ASP A 170 -8.88 -15.00 3.89
N GLN A 171 -9.02 -13.78 4.42
CA GLN A 171 -8.25 -12.60 4.01
C GLN A 171 -7.11 -12.24 4.95
N LEU A 172 -7.03 -12.86 6.13
CA LEU A 172 -5.89 -12.65 7.02
C LEU A 172 -4.67 -13.44 6.52
N VAL A 173 -3.48 -12.88 6.73
CA VAL A 173 -2.24 -13.64 6.50
C VAL A 173 -2.02 -14.55 7.70
N THR A 174 -1.85 -15.84 7.43
CA THR A 174 -1.60 -16.83 8.48
C THR A 174 -0.13 -17.21 8.52
N GLU A 175 0.30 -17.87 9.61
CA GLU A 175 1.66 -18.42 9.71
C GLU A 175 2.00 -19.33 8.52
N ALA A 176 1.05 -20.20 8.14
CA ALA A 176 1.20 -21.07 6.98
C ALA A 176 1.39 -20.27 5.68
N GLY A 177 0.70 -19.14 5.55
CA GLY A 177 0.86 -18.20 4.43
C GLY A 177 2.26 -17.61 4.36
N TRP A 178 2.77 -17.09 5.48
CA TRP A 178 4.13 -16.55 5.56
C TRP A 178 5.19 -17.61 5.27
N ARG A 179 5.11 -18.77 5.91
CA ARG A 179 6.05 -19.88 5.66
C ARG A 179 6.02 -20.32 4.20
N ALA A 180 4.84 -20.36 3.57
CA ALA A 180 4.71 -20.71 2.15
C ALA A 180 5.33 -19.63 1.24
N ALA A 181 5.24 -18.35 1.59
CA ALA A 181 5.88 -17.27 0.85
C ALA A 181 7.41 -17.34 0.95
N THR A 182 7.95 -17.47 2.16
CA THR A 182 9.39 -17.62 2.42
C THR A 182 9.97 -18.86 1.72
N LYS A 183 9.22 -19.97 1.68
CA LYS A 183 9.64 -21.18 0.94
C LYS A 183 9.71 -20.96 -0.58
N ARG A 184 8.82 -20.14 -1.14
CA ARG A 184 8.82 -19.81 -2.58
C ARG A 184 9.94 -18.86 -2.96
N ASN A 185 10.28 -17.93 -2.06
CA ASN A 185 11.38 -16.99 -2.25
C ASN A 185 12.17 -16.86 -0.94
N GLY A 186 13.32 -17.54 -0.87
CA GLY A 186 14.15 -17.56 0.35
C GLY A 186 14.83 -16.22 0.68
N ASN A 187 14.89 -15.29 -0.26
CA ASN A 187 15.43 -13.94 -0.04
C ASN A 187 14.33 -12.91 0.29
N PHE A 188 13.09 -13.36 0.42
CA PHE A 188 11.94 -12.52 0.73
C PHE A 188 12.02 -12.03 2.18
N LYS A 189 11.87 -10.72 2.37
CA LYS A 189 11.87 -10.05 3.67
C LYS A 189 10.70 -9.09 3.81
N VAL A 190 10.29 -8.88 5.05
CA VAL A 190 9.26 -7.92 5.43
C VAL A 190 9.89 -6.80 6.23
N VAL A 191 9.58 -5.56 5.83
CA VAL A 191 9.88 -4.35 6.61
C VAL A 191 8.54 -3.79 7.08
N MET A 192 8.38 -3.55 8.37
CA MET A 192 7.10 -3.13 8.93
C MET A 192 7.24 -1.81 9.68
N SER A 193 6.31 -0.89 9.41
CA SER A 193 6.13 0.34 10.19
C SER A 193 4.75 0.35 10.82
N ILE A 194 4.74 0.46 12.14
CA ILE A 194 3.55 0.49 12.97
C ILE A 194 3.39 1.90 13.56
N ARG A 195 2.24 2.53 13.32
CA ARG A 195 1.91 3.88 13.81
C ARG A 195 0.55 3.86 14.51
N ALA A 196 0.50 3.53 15.80
CA ALA A 196 -0.74 3.62 16.58
C ALA A 196 -0.58 3.46 18.10
N LEU A 197 -1.74 3.54 18.79
CA LEU A 197 -2.02 3.00 20.12
C LEU A 197 -2.40 1.51 19.98
N PHE A 198 -1.49 0.59 20.30
CA PHE A 198 -1.78 -0.86 20.31
C PHE A 198 -2.10 -1.34 21.72
N ASN A 199 -2.98 -2.34 21.81
CA ASN A 199 -2.94 -3.29 22.93
C ASN A 199 -2.18 -4.58 22.52
N LEU A 200 -1.84 -5.44 23.48
CA LEU A 200 -1.09 -6.68 23.23
C LEU A 200 -1.78 -7.60 22.20
N SER A 201 -3.11 -7.66 22.20
CA SER A 201 -3.88 -8.52 21.28
C SER A 201 -3.75 -8.07 19.83
N ASP A 202 -3.63 -6.76 19.58
CA ASP A 202 -3.45 -6.20 18.24
C ASP A 202 -2.10 -6.60 17.63
N PHE A 203 -1.05 -6.72 18.45
CA PHE A 203 0.27 -7.19 17.99
C PHE A 203 0.23 -8.63 17.47
N HIS A 204 -0.52 -9.52 18.12
CA HIS A 204 -0.64 -10.92 17.68
C HIS A 204 -1.37 -11.08 16.34
N LEU A 205 -2.21 -10.11 15.97
CA LEU A 205 -2.90 -10.10 14.68
C LEU A 205 -1.99 -9.60 13.55
N VAL A 206 -1.03 -8.74 13.88
CA VAL A 206 -0.14 -8.10 12.90
C VAL A 206 1.17 -8.87 12.75
N LEU A 207 1.83 -9.18 13.88
CA LEU A 207 3.10 -9.90 13.95
C LEU A 207 2.84 -11.41 14.02
N VAL A 208 2.41 -11.96 12.88
CA VAL A 208 2.10 -13.39 12.75
C VAL A 208 3.40 -14.21 12.67
N PRO A 209 3.52 -15.33 13.42
CA PRO A 209 4.68 -16.22 13.35
C PRO A 209 5.01 -16.67 11.91
N GLY A 210 6.29 -16.94 11.65
CA GLY A 210 6.77 -17.35 10.33
C GLY A 210 6.97 -16.22 9.31
N MET A 211 6.58 -14.99 9.65
CA MET A 211 6.92 -13.79 8.87
C MET A 211 8.44 -13.58 8.81
N PRO A 212 9.04 -13.42 7.62
CA PRO A 212 10.47 -13.12 7.49
C PRO A 212 10.74 -11.64 7.77
N LEU A 213 10.46 -11.20 8.99
CA LEU A 213 10.61 -9.81 9.43
C LEU A 213 12.10 -9.44 9.50
N ALA A 214 12.51 -8.48 8.69
CA ALA A 214 13.87 -7.95 8.66
C ALA A 214 14.01 -6.64 9.44
N GLU A 215 12.95 -5.84 9.48
CA GLU A 215 12.94 -4.56 10.21
C GLU A 215 11.54 -4.26 10.73
N LEU A 216 11.47 -3.77 11.97
CA LEU A 216 10.25 -3.32 12.62
C LEU A 216 10.48 -1.94 13.21
N THR A 217 9.73 -0.95 12.73
CA THR A 217 9.66 0.39 13.31
C THR A 217 8.32 0.57 14.00
N VAL A 218 8.31 0.87 15.30
CA VAL A 218 7.10 1.17 16.05
C VAL A 218 7.14 2.63 16.48
N CYS A 219 6.21 3.44 15.96
CA CYS A 219 6.01 4.82 16.35
C CYS A 219 4.78 4.91 17.27
N ILE A 220 5.04 5.04 18.56
CA ILE A 220 4.02 5.29 19.56
C ILE A 220 3.85 6.80 19.64
N SER A 221 2.65 7.32 19.38
CA SER A 221 2.36 8.74 19.59
C SER A 221 2.58 9.08 21.08
N ASN A 222 3.36 10.14 21.36
CA ASN A 222 3.90 10.56 22.66
C ASN A 222 2.91 10.76 23.83
N GLU A 223 1.65 10.36 23.73
CA GLU A 223 0.66 10.58 24.78
C GLU A 223 0.66 9.49 25.88
N ILE A 224 1.30 8.32 25.70
CA ILE A 224 1.37 7.28 26.76
C ILE A 224 2.71 6.53 26.73
N VAL A 225 3.65 6.92 27.61
CA VAL A 225 5.02 6.37 27.73
C VAL A 225 5.10 5.16 28.69
N GLN A 226 4.01 4.69 29.29
CA GLN A 226 4.08 3.72 30.40
C GLN A 226 4.10 2.22 30.04
N SER A 227 4.05 1.82 28.75
CA SER A 227 3.88 0.40 28.36
C SER A 227 4.99 -0.18 27.45
N ILE A 228 6.12 0.51 27.27
CA ILE A 228 7.13 0.12 26.26
C ILE A 228 8.05 -0.99 26.77
N ASP A 229 8.43 -0.99 28.05
CA ASP A 229 9.41 -1.93 28.59
C ASP A 229 8.92 -3.39 28.57
N CYS A 230 7.61 -3.62 28.76
CA CYS A 230 7.05 -4.98 28.70
C CYS A 230 6.90 -5.53 27.27
N LEU A 231 6.92 -4.67 26.25
CA LEU A 231 6.70 -5.09 24.86
C LEU A 231 7.97 -5.60 24.18
N VAL A 232 9.11 -4.97 24.50
CA VAL A 232 10.43 -5.38 23.98
C VAL A 232 10.79 -6.76 24.51
N ASP A 233 10.56 -7.01 25.80
CA ASP A 233 10.85 -8.31 26.42
C ASP A 233 9.96 -9.43 25.83
N HIS A 234 8.66 -9.16 25.62
CA HIS A 234 7.73 -10.17 25.12
C HIS A 234 7.90 -10.52 23.63
N VAL A 235 8.20 -9.53 22.78
CA VAL A 235 8.49 -9.77 21.35
C VAL A 235 9.80 -10.54 21.20
N THR A 236 10.81 -10.22 22.03
CA THR A 236 12.09 -10.94 22.03
C THR A 236 11.91 -12.39 22.47
N ASP A 237 11.16 -12.64 23.54
CA ASP A 237 10.91 -14.00 24.04
C ASP A 237 10.05 -14.85 23.09
N HIS A 238 9.03 -14.25 22.46
CA HIS A 238 8.14 -14.98 21.54
C HIS A 238 8.84 -15.36 20.22
N TYR A 239 9.72 -14.50 19.69
CA TYR A 239 10.47 -14.80 18.47
C TYR A 239 11.71 -15.67 18.72
N ALA A 240 12.34 -15.57 19.90
CA ALA A 240 13.45 -16.46 20.27
C ALA A 240 13.01 -17.93 20.45
N ALA A 241 11.74 -18.18 20.79
CA ALA A 241 11.20 -19.54 20.94
C ALA A 241 10.93 -20.27 19.61
N HIS A 242 11.03 -19.57 18.46
CA HIS A 242 10.62 -20.08 17.15
C HIS A 242 11.70 -19.98 16.05
N LEU A 243 12.93 -19.61 16.42
CA LEU A 243 14.17 -19.81 15.63
C LEU A 243 14.79 -21.18 15.98
#